data_AF-A0A6A6HMF5-F1
#
_entry.id   AF-A0A6A6HMF5-F1
#
_cell.length_a   1.000
_cell.length_b   1.000
_cell.length_c   1.000
_cell.angle_alpha   90.00
_cell.angle_beta   90.00
_cell.angle_gamma   90.00
#
_symmetry.space_group_name_H-M   'P 1'
#
loop_
_entity.id
_entity.type
_entity.pdbx_description
1 polymer ?
#
loop_
_entity_poly.entity_id
_entity_poly.type
_entity_poly.pdbx_seq_one_letter_code
_entity_poly.pdbx_strand_id
1 'polypeptide(L)'
;MIQDDIVYYLFEYLLAVLSFCYDCYSRAQVLVRRFSPTQTWPSKLTSVFALLFFILFLAFGLFAILYPTTWIQATLIGFSALVNIFLFALVINDYRKRGIRKYKENLANTILTVSLSIIIFTLLYVCRWRARLHLIVEQTQTDTVSVIGFPAVAIMQDTASSQHANLLNIPQHCDITSSRGYWSLTDGEPKCDSLSQDMILGNRSCNCGDSWYPQIRNDLPPGIAGLSLNYTSLRPSSDLISNATDTTLGLQFFWNYNTSYFTRNYQLTPQPMVWMLIYDPRFSLYDAYKNNYGVTILVNANSVLDVSLNLNYLEGVGKIAHYEYDATISSIPNEDLICDVSKGSSDHCYTTILIRIASFDRTIIVWTSASKWTDVIAEAGAYFAFVQFLSWILSGQFWA
;
A
#
# COMPACT_ATOMS: atom_id res chain seq x y z
N MET A 1 14.20 6.46 -12.72
CA MET A 1 14.98 7.71 -12.77
C MET A 1 15.88 7.92 -11.55
N ILE A 2 15.49 7.56 -10.32
CA ILE A 2 16.39 7.60 -9.13
C ILE A 2 17.44 6.46 -9.11
N GLN A 3 17.22 5.41 -9.91
CA GLN A 3 18.00 4.18 -9.89
C GLN A 3 19.34 4.27 -10.63
N ASP A 4 19.46 5.16 -11.62
CA ASP A 4 20.67 5.29 -12.44
C ASP A 4 21.73 6.19 -11.77
N ASP A 5 21.30 7.25 -11.08
CA ASP A 5 22.21 8.15 -10.36
C ASP A 5 22.90 7.46 -9.18
N ILE A 6 22.18 6.61 -8.43
CA ILE A 6 22.76 5.90 -7.28
C ILE A 6 23.84 4.92 -7.73
N VAL A 7 23.65 4.22 -8.85
CA VAL A 7 24.63 3.26 -9.39
C VAL A 7 25.89 3.98 -9.87
N TYR A 8 25.74 5.15 -10.52
CA TYR A 8 26.86 5.97 -10.96
C TYR A 8 27.70 6.49 -9.78
N TYR A 9 27.05 7.07 -8.77
CA TYR A 9 27.75 7.56 -7.57
C TYR A 9 28.40 6.43 -6.78
N LEU A 10 27.78 5.24 -6.68
CA LEU A 10 28.39 4.10 -6.01
C LEU A 10 29.66 3.61 -6.74
N PHE A 11 29.64 3.61 -8.08
CA PHE A 11 30.76 3.15 -8.89
C PHE A 11 31.96 4.10 -8.82
N GLU A 12 31.73 5.42 -8.89
CA GLU A 12 32.79 6.41 -8.66
C GLU A 12 33.32 6.36 -7.22
N TYR A 13 32.45 6.16 -6.23
CA TYR A 13 32.86 6.00 -4.84
C TYR A 13 33.71 4.74 -4.64
N LEU A 14 33.37 3.63 -5.31
CA LEU A 14 34.15 2.40 -5.28
C LEU A 14 35.52 2.56 -5.94
N LEU A 15 35.61 3.28 -7.06
CA LEU A 15 36.87 3.60 -7.73
C LEU A 15 37.75 4.55 -6.90
N ALA A 16 37.14 5.55 -6.25
CA ALA A 16 37.83 6.46 -5.34
C ALA A 16 38.35 5.72 -4.09
N VAL A 17 37.55 4.82 -3.52
CA VAL A 17 37.97 3.95 -2.40
C VAL A 17 39.08 2.99 -2.84
N LEU A 18 39.04 2.45 -4.07
CA LEU A 18 40.11 1.61 -4.63
C LEU A 18 41.43 2.35 -4.77
N SER A 19 41.40 3.57 -5.31
CA SER A 19 42.56 4.46 -5.42
C SER A 19 43.11 4.82 -4.03
N PHE A 20 42.23 5.20 -3.11
CA PHE A 20 42.59 5.55 -1.74
C PHE A 20 43.15 4.37 -0.95
N CYS A 21 42.56 3.17 -1.07
CA CYS A 21 43.06 1.95 -0.42
C CYS A 21 44.43 1.53 -0.97
N TYR A 22 44.68 1.67 -2.27
CA TYR A 22 45.99 1.41 -2.87
C TYR A 22 47.06 2.37 -2.33
N ASP A 23 46.75 3.66 -2.26
CA ASP A 23 47.65 4.68 -1.72
C ASP A 23 47.84 4.58 -0.21
N CYS A 24 46.79 4.25 0.53
CA CYS A 24 46.87 4.04 1.98
C CYS A 24 47.67 2.77 2.31
N TYR A 25 47.51 1.70 1.51
CA TYR A 25 48.36 0.51 1.59
C TYR A 25 49.82 0.84 1.27
N SER A 26 50.10 1.62 0.21
CA SER A 26 51.47 2.00 -0.16
C SER A 26 52.15 2.87 0.93
N ARG A 27 51.41 3.81 1.53
CA ARG A 27 51.91 4.68 2.61
C ARG A 27 52.06 3.94 3.94
N ALA A 28 51.13 3.03 4.27
CA ALA A 28 51.25 2.15 5.44
C ALA A 28 52.47 1.22 5.32
N GLN A 29 52.82 0.76 4.11
CA GLN A 29 54.06 0.00 3.86
C GLN A 29 55.32 0.79 4.19
N VAL A 30 55.36 2.08 3.86
CA VAL A 30 56.51 2.94 4.13
C VAL A 30 56.64 3.25 5.63
N LEU A 31 55.52 3.55 6.30
CA LEU A 31 55.49 3.82 7.74
C LEU A 31 55.88 2.61 8.58
N VAL A 32 55.34 1.42 8.30
CA VAL A 32 55.64 0.21 9.07
C VAL A 32 57.07 -0.28 8.84
N ARG A 33 57.61 -0.16 7.62
CA ARG A 33 59.04 -0.46 7.35
C ARG A 33 60.00 0.43 8.14
N ARG A 34 59.58 1.66 8.47
CA ARG A 34 60.36 2.59 9.31
C ARG A 34 60.42 2.17 10.77
N PHE A 35 59.35 1.56 11.30
CA PHE A 35 59.24 1.18 12.71
C PHE A 35 59.55 -0.30 13.00
N SER A 36 59.46 -1.19 12.01
CA SER A 36 59.81 -2.60 12.16
C SER A 36 60.45 -3.15 10.87
N PRO A 37 61.77 -2.97 10.69
CA PRO A 37 62.48 -3.32 9.45
C PRO A 37 62.51 -4.82 9.14
N THR A 38 62.18 -5.67 10.12
CA THR A 38 62.07 -7.13 9.96
C THR A 38 60.66 -7.58 9.54
N GLN A 39 59.68 -6.67 9.47
CA GLN A 39 58.29 -7.02 9.19
C GLN A 39 58.03 -7.18 7.68
N THR A 40 58.25 -8.38 7.15
CA THR A 40 57.90 -8.76 5.76
C THR A 40 56.38 -8.77 5.52
N TRP A 41 55.89 -7.98 4.57
CA TRP A 41 54.44 -7.88 4.29
C TRP A 41 53.88 -9.20 3.71
N PRO A 42 52.55 -9.41 3.79
CA PRO A 42 51.90 -10.41 2.96
C PRO A 42 52.32 -10.29 1.49
N SER A 43 52.21 -11.38 0.74
CA SER A 43 52.24 -11.31 -0.72
C SER A 43 51.31 -10.18 -1.17
N LYS A 44 51.87 -9.09 -1.76
CA LYS A 44 51.08 -7.97 -2.30
C LYS A 44 49.95 -8.49 -3.19
N LEU A 45 50.27 -9.53 -3.95
CA LEU A 45 49.36 -10.24 -4.84
C LEU A 45 48.15 -10.82 -4.10
N THR A 46 48.36 -11.50 -2.97
CA THR A 46 47.28 -12.16 -2.20
C THR A 46 46.33 -11.12 -1.58
N SER A 47 46.87 -10.04 -1.02
CA SER A 47 46.05 -8.95 -0.46
C SER A 47 45.24 -8.22 -1.55
N VAL A 48 45.85 -7.97 -2.71
CA VAL A 48 45.16 -7.33 -3.85
C VAL A 48 44.05 -8.23 -4.40
N PHE A 49 44.31 -9.54 -4.57
CA PHE A 49 43.26 -10.47 -5.00
C PHE A 49 42.12 -10.57 -3.99
N ALA A 50 42.42 -10.66 -2.69
CA ALA A 50 41.39 -10.70 -1.65
C ALA A 50 40.47 -9.47 -1.69
N LEU A 51 41.04 -8.27 -1.82
CA LEU A 51 40.28 -7.03 -1.94
C LEU A 51 39.44 -7.01 -3.23
N LEU A 52 40.03 -7.39 -4.36
CA LEU A 52 39.36 -7.39 -5.66
C LEU A 52 38.18 -8.36 -5.69
N PHE A 53 38.36 -9.57 -5.15
CA PHE A 53 37.27 -10.54 -5.04
C PHE A 53 36.15 -10.08 -4.09
N PHE A 54 36.51 -9.42 -2.98
CA PHE A 54 35.51 -8.86 -2.08
C PHE A 54 34.68 -7.77 -2.77
N ILE A 55 35.33 -6.90 -3.54
CA ILE A 55 34.66 -5.85 -4.31
C ILE A 55 33.75 -6.44 -5.38
N LEU A 56 34.22 -7.44 -6.14
CA LEU A 56 33.38 -8.14 -7.12
C LEU A 56 32.18 -8.81 -6.45
N PHE A 57 32.36 -9.39 -5.26
CA PHE A 57 31.26 -9.95 -4.47
C PHE A 57 30.26 -8.88 -4.04
N LEU A 58 30.70 -7.71 -3.56
CA LEU A 58 29.80 -6.62 -3.19
C LEU A 58 29.02 -6.10 -4.40
N ALA A 59 29.68 -5.91 -5.55
CA ALA A 59 29.02 -5.49 -6.78
C ALA A 59 27.98 -6.52 -7.24
N PHE A 60 28.30 -7.81 -7.16
CA PHE A 60 27.37 -8.87 -7.54
C PHE A 60 26.24 -9.06 -6.52
N GLY A 61 26.52 -8.85 -5.22
CA GLY A 61 25.52 -8.82 -4.16
C GLY A 61 24.53 -7.69 -4.36
N LEU A 62 25.00 -6.48 -4.71
CA LEU A 62 24.16 -5.35 -5.07
C LEU A 62 23.28 -5.66 -6.30
N PHE A 63 23.87 -6.28 -7.33
CA PHE A 63 23.11 -6.72 -8.50
C PHE A 63 22.02 -7.74 -8.13
N ALA A 64 22.34 -8.72 -7.28
CA ALA A 64 21.37 -9.71 -6.80
C ALA A 64 20.23 -9.09 -6.00
N ILE A 65 20.55 -8.09 -5.19
CA ILE A 65 19.63 -7.26 -4.44
C ILE A 65 18.66 -6.52 -5.36
N LEU A 66 19.16 -5.90 -6.43
CA LEU A 66 18.35 -5.12 -7.38
C LEU A 66 17.50 -6.02 -8.30
N TYR A 67 17.99 -7.22 -8.60
CA TYR A 67 17.34 -8.18 -9.48
C TYR A 67 17.18 -9.54 -8.78
N PRO A 68 16.24 -9.65 -7.83
CA PRO A 68 16.12 -10.79 -6.92
C PRO A 68 15.37 -11.96 -7.57
N THR A 69 15.93 -12.51 -8.64
CA THR A 69 15.42 -13.73 -9.29
C THR A 69 16.04 -14.99 -8.67
N THR A 70 15.36 -16.13 -8.82
CA THR A 70 15.89 -17.43 -8.36
C THR A 70 17.22 -17.79 -9.03
N TRP A 71 17.36 -17.46 -10.32
CA TRP A 71 18.59 -17.63 -11.07
C TRP A 71 19.74 -16.81 -10.49
N ILE A 72 19.51 -15.52 -10.25
CA ILE A 72 20.56 -14.63 -9.72
C ILE A 72 20.98 -15.04 -8.31
N GLN A 73 20.05 -15.53 -7.49
CA GLN A 73 20.39 -16.14 -6.20
C GLN A 73 21.33 -17.34 -6.35
N ALA A 74 20.99 -18.29 -7.24
CA ALA A 74 21.83 -19.46 -7.47
C ALA A 74 23.23 -19.07 -7.98
N THR A 75 23.30 -18.07 -8.87
CA THR A 75 24.57 -17.53 -9.35
C THR A 75 25.36 -16.86 -8.24
N LEU A 76 24.73 -16.10 -7.33
CA LEU A 76 25.40 -15.48 -6.19
C LEU A 76 25.99 -16.53 -5.25
N ILE A 77 25.26 -17.60 -4.94
CA ILE A 77 25.76 -18.70 -4.12
C ILE A 77 26.97 -19.37 -4.80
N GLY A 78 26.84 -19.71 -6.08
CA GLY A 78 27.93 -20.33 -6.86
C GLY A 78 29.18 -19.45 -6.95
N PHE A 79 28.99 -18.16 -7.24
CA PHE A 79 30.07 -17.18 -7.29
C PHE A 79 30.78 -17.04 -5.93
N SER A 80 30.00 -16.95 -4.85
CA SER A 80 30.54 -16.84 -3.48
C SER A 80 31.34 -18.06 -3.06
N ALA A 81 30.88 -19.26 -3.44
CA ALA A 81 31.61 -20.51 -3.20
C ALA A 81 32.92 -20.53 -3.99
N LEU A 82 32.90 -20.19 -5.28
CA LEU A 82 34.10 -20.15 -6.14
C LEU A 82 35.14 -19.15 -5.61
N VAL A 83 34.70 -17.94 -5.24
CA VAL A 83 35.59 -16.92 -4.67
C VAL A 83 36.24 -17.42 -3.38
N ASN A 84 35.47 -18.02 -2.46
CA ASN A 84 36.01 -18.56 -1.22
C ASN A 84 37.03 -19.67 -1.49
N ILE A 85 36.71 -20.63 -2.37
CA ILE A 85 37.64 -21.71 -2.76
C ILE A 85 38.95 -21.12 -3.28
N PHE A 86 38.88 -20.09 -4.14
CA PHE A 86 40.07 -19.44 -4.69
C PHE A 86 40.88 -18.70 -3.61
N LEU A 87 40.23 -17.98 -2.70
CA LEU A 87 40.90 -17.31 -1.58
C LEU A 87 41.62 -18.29 -0.66
N PHE A 88 40.98 -19.42 -0.32
CA PHE A 88 41.62 -20.47 0.46
C PHE A 88 42.77 -21.15 -0.29
N ALA A 89 42.61 -21.41 -1.60
CA ALA A 89 43.69 -21.97 -2.43
C ALA A 89 44.91 -21.04 -2.50
N LEU A 90 44.69 -19.72 -2.61
CA LEU A 90 45.75 -18.71 -2.55
C LEU A 90 46.49 -18.74 -1.20
N VAL A 91 45.76 -18.84 -0.09
CA VAL A 91 46.35 -18.97 1.26
C VAL A 91 47.19 -20.22 1.37
N ILE A 92 46.66 -21.38 0.97
CA ILE A 92 47.37 -22.67 1.04
C ILE A 92 48.63 -22.63 0.17
N ASN A 93 48.55 -22.04 -1.02
CA ASN A 93 49.71 -21.89 -1.91
C ASN A 93 50.78 -20.98 -1.31
N ASP A 94 50.39 -19.84 -0.73
CA ASP A 94 51.34 -18.92 -0.07
C ASP A 94 51.96 -19.56 1.18
N TYR A 95 51.17 -20.35 1.93
CA TYR A 95 51.65 -21.15 3.06
C TYR A 95 52.67 -22.21 2.63
N ARG A 96 52.40 -22.98 1.57
CA ARG A 96 53.33 -23.98 1.02
C ARG A 96 54.64 -23.35 0.54
N LYS A 97 54.58 -22.17 -0.07
CA LYS A 97 55.78 -21.49 -0.61
C LYS A 97 56.64 -20.82 0.46
N ARG A 98 56.06 -20.34 1.55
CA ARG A 98 56.76 -19.53 2.57
C ARG A 98 57.11 -20.29 3.85
N GLY A 99 56.48 -21.44 4.09
CA GLY A 99 56.64 -22.25 5.30
C GLY A 99 55.92 -21.66 6.53
N ILE A 100 55.57 -22.54 7.47
CA ILE A 100 54.71 -22.26 8.65
C ILE A 100 55.23 -21.08 9.48
N ARG A 101 56.55 -21.00 9.69
CA ARG A 101 57.19 -20.01 10.58
C ARG A 101 57.23 -18.57 10.06
N LYS A 102 56.82 -18.30 8.81
CA LYS A 102 56.84 -16.95 8.20
C LYS A 102 55.46 -16.39 7.88
N TYR A 103 54.40 -17.15 8.16
CA TYR A 103 53.04 -16.71 7.92
C TYR A 103 52.58 -15.75 9.03
N LYS A 104 51.86 -14.68 8.68
CA LYS A 104 51.53 -13.57 9.60
C LYS A 104 50.05 -13.51 9.93
N GLU A 105 49.75 -13.31 11.21
CA GLU A 105 48.40 -13.18 11.79
C GLU A 105 47.54 -12.14 11.05
N ASN A 106 48.09 -10.96 10.72
CA ASN A 106 47.34 -9.90 10.03
C ASN A 106 46.86 -10.28 8.61
N LEU A 107 47.63 -11.11 7.88
CA LEU A 107 47.21 -11.62 6.57
C LEU A 107 46.09 -12.66 6.74
N ALA A 108 46.27 -13.56 7.70
CA ALA A 108 45.30 -14.59 8.05
C ALA A 108 43.95 -13.94 8.39
N ASN A 109 44.00 -12.91 9.24
CA ASN A 109 42.85 -12.14 9.69
C ASN A 109 42.10 -11.44 8.55
N THR A 110 42.84 -10.79 7.64
CA THR A 110 42.23 -10.10 6.49
C THR A 110 41.52 -11.08 5.57
N ILE A 111 42.13 -12.23 5.27
CA ILE A 111 41.54 -13.23 4.37
C ILE A 111 40.36 -13.94 5.05
N LEU A 112 40.49 -14.29 6.34
CA LEU A 112 39.39 -14.83 7.14
C LEU A 112 38.20 -13.87 7.18
N THR A 113 38.45 -12.57 7.39
CA THR A 113 37.41 -11.54 7.42
C THR A 113 36.68 -11.48 6.08
N VAL A 114 37.41 -11.44 4.97
CA VAL A 114 36.82 -11.40 3.62
C VAL A 114 36.02 -12.68 3.34
N SER A 115 36.61 -13.86 3.56
CA SER A 115 35.96 -15.15 3.30
C SER A 115 34.69 -15.33 4.14
N LEU A 116 34.77 -15.09 5.44
CA LEU A 116 33.62 -15.20 6.34
C LEU A 116 32.55 -14.15 6.03
N SER A 117 32.93 -12.93 5.64
CA SER A 117 31.97 -11.90 5.23
C SER A 117 31.20 -12.33 3.99
N ILE A 118 31.89 -12.89 2.98
CA ILE A 118 31.25 -13.41 1.77
C ILE A 118 30.26 -14.51 2.13
N ILE A 119 30.66 -15.48 2.97
CA ILE A 119 29.78 -16.59 3.37
C ILE A 119 28.56 -16.08 4.14
N ILE A 120 28.77 -15.28 5.18
CA ILE A 120 27.70 -14.81 6.06
C ILE A 120 26.74 -13.89 5.31
N PHE A 121 27.24 -12.97 4.49
CA PHE A 121 26.38 -12.09 3.70
C PHE A 121 25.58 -12.86 2.65
N THR A 122 26.17 -13.89 2.03
CA THR A 122 25.43 -14.77 1.13
C THR A 122 24.30 -15.50 1.86
N LEU A 123 24.58 -16.04 3.05
CA LEU A 123 23.57 -16.71 3.88
C LEU A 123 22.47 -15.74 4.34
N LEU A 124 22.83 -14.53 4.79
CA LEU A 124 21.85 -13.52 5.20
C LEU A 124 20.98 -13.07 4.03
N TYR A 125 21.57 -12.88 2.85
CA TYR A 125 20.83 -12.56 1.64
C TYR A 125 19.80 -13.66 1.31
N VAL A 126 20.25 -14.92 1.26
CA VAL A 126 19.42 -16.08 0.90
C VAL A 126 18.32 -16.36 1.91
N CYS A 127 18.66 -16.36 3.20
CA CYS A 127 17.77 -16.84 4.25
C CYS A 127 16.89 -15.74 4.85
N ARG A 128 17.29 -14.46 4.77
CA ARG A 128 16.66 -13.37 5.54
C ARG A 128 16.32 -12.15 4.69
N TRP A 129 17.31 -11.51 4.07
CA TRP A 129 17.11 -10.22 3.42
C TRP A 129 16.20 -10.32 2.20
N ARG A 130 16.39 -11.31 1.33
CA ARG A 130 15.54 -11.48 0.14
C ARG A 130 14.07 -11.64 0.52
N ALA A 131 13.77 -12.55 1.45
CA ALA A 131 12.40 -12.82 1.87
C ALA A 131 11.75 -11.57 2.50
N ARG A 132 12.46 -10.84 3.37
CA ARG A 132 11.92 -9.67 4.07
C ARG A 132 11.72 -8.44 3.18
N LEU A 133 12.58 -8.25 2.16
CA LEU A 133 12.41 -7.14 1.21
C LEU A 133 11.18 -7.31 0.31
N HIS A 134 10.75 -8.57 0.07
CA HIS A 134 9.59 -8.89 -0.77
C HIS A 134 8.32 -9.21 0.00
N LEU A 135 8.42 -9.45 1.30
CA LEU A 135 7.24 -9.65 2.13
C LEU A 135 6.51 -8.31 2.30
N ILE A 136 5.28 -8.23 1.80
CA ILE A 136 4.40 -7.10 2.06
C ILE A 136 3.73 -7.35 3.41
N VAL A 137 3.85 -6.38 4.31
CA VAL A 137 3.27 -6.39 5.64
C VAL A 137 2.23 -5.28 5.72
N GLU A 138 1.10 -5.63 6.31
CA GLU A 138 0.06 -4.68 6.65
C GLU A 138 0.40 -4.02 8.00
N GLN A 139 0.44 -2.69 8.01
CA GLN A 139 0.60 -1.90 9.22
C GLN A 139 -0.67 -1.12 9.45
N THR A 140 -1.27 -1.35 10.62
CA THR A 140 -2.46 -0.64 11.06
C THR A 140 -2.06 0.45 12.04
N GLN A 141 -2.46 1.69 11.76
CA GLN A 141 -2.31 2.84 12.64
C GLN A 141 -3.67 3.46 12.87
N THR A 142 -3.84 4.18 13.97
CA THR A 142 -5.06 4.94 14.24
C THR A 142 -4.71 6.40 14.48
N ASP A 143 -5.50 7.29 13.88
CA ASP A 143 -5.44 8.72 14.13
C ASP A 143 -6.86 9.29 14.23
N THR A 144 -6.97 10.53 14.71
CA THR A 144 -8.27 11.22 14.80
C THR A 144 -8.25 12.41 13.85
N VAL A 145 -9.23 12.48 12.97
CA VAL A 145 -9.41 13.61 12.05
C VAL A 145 -10.41 14.61 12.63
N SER A 146 -10.13 15.91 12.53
CA SER A 146 -11.05 16.93 13.07
C SER A 146 -12.25 17.20 12.17
N VAL A 147 -12.10 16.94 10.88
CA VAL A 147 -13.07 17.22 9.82
C VAL A 147 -12.89 16.17 8.72
N ILE A 148 -13.99 15.72 8.11
CA ILE A 148 -13.98 14.78 6.99
C ILE A 148 -15.10 15.14 6.00
N GLY A 149 -14.84 14.95 4.70
CA GLY A 149 -15.87 15.09 3.67
C GLY A 149 -16.86 13.93 3.68
N PHE A 150 -18.11 14.18 3.31
CA PHE A 150 -19.06 13.09 3.08
C PHE A 150 -18.64 12.22 1.89
N PRO A 151 -18.97 10.91 1.90
CA PRO A 151 -18.66 10.02 0.79
C PRO A 151 -19.52 10.33 -0.44
N ALA A 152 -19.04 9.93 -1.61
CA ALA A 152 -19.91 9.81 -2.77
C ALA A 152 -20.78 8.56 -2.67
N VAL A 153 -22.00 8.64 -3.18
CA VAL A 153 -22.98 7.56 -3.14
C VAL A 153 -23.53 7.34 -4.53
N ALA A 154 -23.61 6.10 -4.98
CA ALA A 154 -24.26 5.74 -6.23
C ALA A 154 -25.34 4.69 -5.98
N ILE A 155 -26.52 4.90 -6.56
CA ILE A 155 -27.63 3.96 -6.57
C ILE A 155 -27.71 3.38 -7.97
N MET A 156 -27.62 2.05 -8.07
CA MET A 156 -27.52 1.33 -9.33
C MET A 156 -28.61 0.26 -9.42
N GLN A 157 -29.29 0.26 -10.55
CA GLN A 157 -30.27 -0.73 -10.96
C GLN A 157 -29.69 -1.58 -12.07
N ASP A 158 -29.79 -2.90 -11.94
CA ASP A 158 -29.59 -3.82 -13.05
C ASP A 158 -30.87 -3.89 -13.88
N THR A 159 -30.83 -3.36 -15.09
CA THR A 159 -31.98 -3.30 -15.98
C THR A 159 -32.41 -4.67 -16.51
N ALA A 160 -31.53 -5.67 -16.44
CA ALA A 160 -31.85 -7.04 -16.83
C ALA A 160 -32.55 -7.82 -15.70
N SER A 161 -32.41 -7.38 -14.45
CA SER A 161 -32.96 -8.06 -13.28
C SER A 161 -34.37 -7.57 -12.95
N SER A 162 -35.32 -8.49 -12.85
CA SER A 162 -36.67 -8.16 -12.36
C SER A 162 -36.72 -7.92 -10.85
N GLN A 163 -35.63 -8.19 -10.13
CA GLN A 163 -35.57 -8.03 -8.68
C GLN A 163 -35.31 -6.57 -8.29
N HIS A 164 -34.82 -5.76 -9.23
CA HIS A 164 -34.39 -4.41 -8.91
C HIS A 164 -35.52 -3.40 -9.05
N ALA A 165 -35.52 -2.41 -8.15
CA ALA A 165 -36.33 -1.22 -8.28
C ALA A 165 -35.92 -0.45 -9.54
N ASN A 166 -36.91 0.09 -10.25
CA ASN A 166 -36.67 0.89 -11.43
C ASN A 166 -36.51 2.36 -11.05
N LEU A 167 -35.31 2.90 -11.28
CA LEU A 167 -34.93 4.27 -10.93
C LEU A 167 -35.65 5.27 -11.83
N LEU A 168 -36.22 6.29 -11.20
CA LEU A 168 -36.98 7.32 -11.92
C LEU A 168 -36.09 8.54 -12.19
N ASN A 169 -36.26 9.10 -13.39
CA ASN A 169 -35.58 10.32 -13.81
C ASN A 169 -36.28 11.58 -13.26
N ILE A 170 -36.41 11.61 -11.94
CA ILE A 170 -36.98 12.70 -11.13
C ILE A 170 -35.83 13.30 -10.32
N PRO A 171 -35.81 14.62 -10.05
CA PRO A 171 -34.80 15.22 -9.18
C PRO A 171 -34.71 14.47 -7.85
N GLN A 172 -33.51 13.99 -7.51
CA GLN A 172 -33.24 13.31 -6.26
C GLN A 172 -33.01 14.36 -5.17
N HIS A 173 -33.32 14.06 -3.91
CA HIS A 173 -33.10 15.01 -2.82
C HIS A 173 -31.83 14.68 -2.04
N CYS A 174 -31.21 15.72 -1.48
CA CYS A 174 -30.07 15.63 -0.58
C CYS A 174 -30.09 16.82 0.37
N ASP A 175 -29.93 16.55 1.65
CA ASP A 175 -29.84 17.55 2.71
C ASP A 175 -28.78 17.15 3.75
N ILE A 176 -28.22 18.14 4.41
CA ILE A 176 -27.42 17.92 5.62
C ILE A 176 -28.19 18.48 6.81
N THR A 177 -28.32 17.66 7.86
CA THR A 177 -28.89 18.09 9.13
C THR A 177 -28.00 17.74 10.30
N SER A 178 -27.97 18.63 11.29
CA SER A 178 -27.39 18.36 12.62
C SER A 178 -28.51 17.96 13.58
N SER A 179 -28.17 17.20 14.63
CA SER A 179 -29.07 16.53 15.59
C SER A 179 -30.17 17.35 16.28
N ARG A 180 -30.28 18.66 16.02
CA ARG A 180 -31.35 19.53 16.53
C ARG A 180 -32.41 19.87 15.48
N GLY A 181 -32.25 19.46 14.23
CA GLY A 181 -33.19 19.70 13.14
C GLY A 181 -34.07 18.48 12.87
N TYR A 182 -35.37 18.70 12.73
CA TYR A 182 -36.25 17.73 12.08
C TYR A 182 -35.81 17.61 10.62
N TRP A 183 -35.66 16.39 10.10
CA TRP A 183 -35.34 16.14 8.69
C TRP A 183 -36.43 16.80 7.84
N SER A 184 -36.10 17.94 7.23
CA SER A 184 -37.06 18.80 6.57
C SER A 184 -36.55 19.07 5.17
N LEU A 185 -37.08 18.30 4.22
CA LEU A 185 -36.97 18.55 2.78
C LEU A 185 -37.72 19.83 2.41
N THR A 186 -37.36 20.96 3.01
CA THR A 186 -37.96 22.24 2.67
C THR A 186 -37.13 22.87 1.57
N ASP A 187 -37.77 23.21 0.46
CA ASP A 187 -37.21 23.93 -0.70
C ASP A 187 -36.68 25.35 -0.36
N GLY A 188 -36.58 25.71 0.93
CA GLY A 188 -36.11 26.99 1.43
C GLY A 188 -34.67 26.98 1.94
N GLU A 189 -34.02 25.82 2.06
CA GLU A 189 -32.63 25.76 2.50
C GLU A 189 -31.66 26.25 1.42
N PRO A 190 -30.62 27.02 1.81
CA PRO A 190 -29.58 27.42 0.86
C PRO A 190 -28.84 26.20 0.33
N LYS A 191 -28.35 26.30 -0.92
CA LYS A 191 -27.51 25.27 -1.53
C LYS A 191 -26.20 25.13 -0.76
N CYS A 192 -25.76 23.91 -0.48
CA CYS A 192 -24.52 23.69 0.27
C CYS A 192 -23.31 24.34 -0.40
N ASP A 193 -23.23 24.33 -1.73
CA ASP A 193 -22.15 24.96 -2.51
C ASP A 193 -22.16 26.51 -2.43
N SER A 194 -23.24 27.12 -1.92
CA SER A 194 -23.33 28.56 -1.71
C SER A 194 -22.89 29.00 -0.31
N LEU A 195 -22.64 28.06 0.59
CA LEU A 195 -22.22 28.30 1.97
C LEU A 195 -20.71 28.11 2.13
N SER A 196 -20.10 28.83 3.08
CA SER A 196 -18.72 28.53 3.49
C SER A 196 -18.69 27.31 4.42
N GLN A 197 -17.53 26.65 4.51
CA GLN A 197 -17.30 25.52 5.41
C GLN A 197 -17.68 25.85 6.87
N ASP A 198 -17.31 27.03 7.38
CA ASP A 198 -17.67 27.47 8.73
C ASP A 198 -19.19 27.59 8.94
N MET A 199 -19.94 27.93 7.89
CA MET A 199 -21.41 28.00 7.95
C MET A 199 -22.06 26.61 7.97
N ILE A 200 -21.52 25.66 7.22
CA ILE A 200 -21.97 24.26 7.19
C ILE A 200 -21.70 23.61 8.56
N LEU A 201 -20.48 23.78 9.09
CA LEU A 201 -20.11 23.29 10.42
C LEU A 201 -20.83 24.01 11.57
N GLY A 202 -21.33 25.23 11.32
CA GLY A 202 -22.06 26.06 12.28
C GLY A 202 -23.51 25.64 12.52
N ASN A 203 -23.88 24.38 12.28
CA ASN A 203 -25.23 23.82 12.46
C ASN A 203 -26.32 24.37 11.53
N ARG A 204 -25.96 24.91 10.35
CA ARG A 204 -26.96 25.21 9.32
C ARG A 204 -27.21 24.00 8.46
N SER A 205 -28.48 23.65 8.29
CA SER A 205 -28.89 22.71 7.27
C SER A 205 -28.75 23.35 5.87
N CYS A 206 -28.45 22.52 4.89
CA CYS A 206 -28.27 22.94 3.52
C CYS A 206 -28.71 21.85 2.54
N ASN A 207 -29.13 22.29 1.36
CA ASN A 207 -29.56 21.43 0.27
C ASN A 207 -28.36 21.08 -0.62
N CYS A 208 -28.06 19.78 -0.73
CA CYS A 208 -27.01 19.22 -1.60
C CYS A 208 -27.58 18.53 -2.85
N GLY A 209 -28.83 18.80 -3.20
CA GLY A 209 -29.53 18.20 -4.34
C GLY A 209 -28.82 18.42 -5.68
N ASP A 210 -28.14 19.55 -5.84
CA ASP A 210 -27.34 19.82 -7.04
C ASP A 210 -26.10 18.92 -7.19
N SER A 211 -25.69 18.23 -6.11
CA SER A 211 -24.59 17.25 -6.15
C SER A 211 -25.00 15.91 -6.78
N TRP A 212 -26.30 15.69 -7.02
CA TRP A 212 -26.78 14.55 -7.79
C TRP A 212 -26.52 14.75 -9.28
N TYR A 213 -26.27 13.65 -10.00
CA TYR A 213 -26.39 13.70 -11.45
C TYR A 213 -27.81 14.13 -11.85
N PRO A 214 -27.94 15.02 -12.85
CA PRO A 214 -29.23 15.60 -13.22
C PRO A 214 -30.18 14.58 -13.86
N GLN A 215 -29.64 13.46 -14.34
CA GLN A 215 -30.40 12.38 -14.97
C GLN A 215 -29.83 11.01 -14.63
N ILE A 216 -30.69 9.98 -14.71
CA ILE A 216 -30.25 8.58 -14.67
C ILE A 216 -29.34 8.32 -15.87
N ARG A 217 -28.15 7.76 -15.61
CA ARG A 217 -27.14 7.48 -16.63
C ARG A 217 -26.98 5.97 -16.85
N ASN A 218 -26.52 5.61 -18.03
CA ASN A 218 -26.27 4.22 -18.45
C ASN A 218 -24.94 4.09 -19.22
N ASP A 219 -24.03 5.03 -19.00
CA ASP A 219 -22.77 5.19 -19.76
C ASP A 219 -21.58 4.47 -19.13
N LEU A 220 -21.81 3.64 -18.11
CA LEU A 220 -20.78 2.77 -17.57
C LEU A 220 -20.35 1.77 -18.67
N PRO A 221 -19.04 1.61 -18.92
CA PRO A 221 -18.55 0.69 -19.94
C PRO A 221 -19.14 -0.71 -19.77
N PRO A 222 -19.69 -1.31 -20.85
CA PRO A 222 -20.21 -2.67 -20.82
C PRO A 222 -19.07 -3.62 -20.43
N GLY A 223 -19.20 -4.25 -19.26
CA GLY A 223 -18.11 -5.04 -18.67
C GLY A 223 -17.90 -4.83 -17.17
N ILE A 224 -18.57 -3.84 -16.57
CA ILE A 224 -18.81 -3.85 -15.12
C ILE A 224 -19.75 -5.03 -14.81
N ALA A 225 -19.16 -6.15 -14.37
CA ALA A 225 -19.83 -7.42 -14.05
C ALA A 225 -20.72 -8.05 -15.15
N GLY A 226 -20.63 -7.56 -16.40
CA GLY A 226 -21.52 -7.99 -17.49
C GLY A 226 -22.98 -7.51 -17.32
N LEU A 227 -23.23 -6.56 -16.43
CA LEU A 227 -24.56 -6.03 -16.14
C LEU A 227 -24.87 -4.79 -16.96
N SER A 228 -26.15 -4.62 -17.32
CA SER A 228 -26.67 -3.39 -17.89
C SER A 228 -27.18 -2.52 -16.75
N LEU A 229 -26.41 -1.51 -16.37
CA LEU A 229 -26.69 -0.70 -15.17
C LEU A 229 -27.23 0.68 -15.54
N ASN A 230 -28.39 1.00 -14.97
CA ASN A 230 -28.85 2.37 -14.83
C ASN A 230 -28.44 2.87 -13.45
N TYR A 231 -27.94 4.10 -13.34
CA TYR A 231 -27.53 4.64 -12.06
C TYR A 231 -27.81 6.14 -11.91
N THR A 232 -27.96 6.54 -10.65
CA THR A 232 -27.79 7.93 -10.22
C THR A 232 -26.70 7.97 -9.16
N SER A 233 -25.95 9.06 -9.09
CA SER A 233 -24.90 9.21 -8.08
C SER A 233 -24.86 10.64 -7.57
N LEU A 234 -24.73 10.75 -6.26
CA LEU A 234 -24.39 11.95 -5.56
C LEU A 234 -22.87 12.02 -5.45
N ARG A 235 -22.29 13.07 -6.02
CA ARG A 235 -20.89 13.40 -5.82
C ARG A 235 -20.80 14.70 -5.01
N PRO A 236 -20.54 14.62 -3.69
CA PRO A 236 -20.50 15.80 -2.85
C PRO A 236 -19.36 16.73 -3.26
N SER A 237 -19.57 18.03 -3.09
CA SER A 237 -18.49 19.02 -3.21
C SER A 237 -17.48 18.87 -2.08
N SER A 238 -16.27 19.40 -2.27
CA SER A 238 -15.22 19.35 -1.24
C SER A 238 -15.59 20.10 0.04
N ASP A 239 -16.57 20.99 -0.03
CA ASP A 239 -17.06 21.79 1.08
C ASP A 239 -18.14 21.08 1.90
N LEU A 240 -18.65 19.94 1.40
CA LEU A 240 -19.63 19.11 2.08
C LEU A 240 -18.93 18.23 3.14
N ILE A 241 -18.69 18.83 4.29
CA ILE A 241 -17.89 18.26 5.38
C ILE A 241 -18.71 18.02 6.66
N SER A 242 -18.20 17.16 7.51
CA SER A 242 -18.68 16.90 8.86
C SER A 242 -17.52 17.02 9.87
N ASN A 243 -17.83 17.50 11.07
CA ASN A 243 -16.92 17.55 12.23
C ASN A 243 -17.53 16.88 13.48
N ALA A 244 -18.72 16.29 13.36
CA ALA A 244 -19.44 15.72 14.47
C ALA A 244 -20.22 14.46 14.04
N THR A 245 -20.31 13.49 14.95
CA THR A 245 -20.94 12.17 14.67
C THR A 245 -22.45 12.23 14.55
N ASP A 246 -23.04 13.36 14.94
CA ASP A 246 -24.47 13.61 14.95
C ASP A 246 -24.94 14.38 13.69
N THR A 247 -24.01 14.74 12.80
CA THR A 247 -24.32 15.30 11.49
C THR A 247 -24.71 14.17 10.53
N THR A 248 -25.85 14.32 9.89
CA THR A 248 -26.44 13.32 8.99
C THR A 248 -26.53 13.90 7.59
N LEU A 249 -26.01 13.16 6.60
CA LEU A 249 -26.30 13.36 5.19
C LEU A 249 -27.56 12.55 4.86
N GLY A 250 -28.64 13.27 4.61
CA GLY A 250 -29.88 12.69 4.13
C GLY A 250 -29.91 12.63 2.62
N LEU A 251 -30.32 11.49 2.08
CA LEU A 251 -30.46 11.25 0.64
C LEU A 251 -31.83 10.65 0.37
N GLN A 252 -32.45 11.06 -0.73
CA GLN A 252 -33.62 10.36 -1.27
C GLN A 252 -33.48 10.09 -2.73
N PHE A 253 -33.82 8.86 -3.11
CA PHE A 253 -33.98 8.51 -4.51
C PHE A 253 -35.37 7.96 -4.82
N PHE A 254 -35.86 8.25 -6.02
CA PHE A 254 -37.20 7.89 -6.49
C PHE A 254 -37.18 6.67 -7.40
N TRP A 255 -38.15 5.77 -7.21
CA TRP A 255 -38.24 4.51 -7.93
C TRP A 255 -39.69 4.00 -8.05
N ASN A 256 -39.88 3.05 -8.96
CA ASN A 256 -41.10 2.23 -9.04
C ASN A 256 -40.76 0.75 -9.22
N TYR A 257 -41.75 -0.14 -9.09
CA TYR A 257 -41.49 -1.57 -9.14
C TYR A 257 -42.64 -2.37 -9.76
N ASN A 258 -42.33 -3.47 -10.45
CA ASN A 258 -43.31 -4.33 -11.11
C ASN A 258 -43.33 -5.71 -10.45
N THR A 259 -44.21 -5.88 -9.46
CA THR A 259 -44.31 -7.16 -8.72
C THR A 259 -44.76 -8.31 -9.62
N SER A 260 -45.68 -8.05 -10.56
CA SER A 260 -46.20 -9.08 -11.47
C SER A 260 -45.14 -9.68 -12.38
N TYR A 261 -44.10 -8.92 -12.74
CA TYR A 261 -42.96 -9.43 -13.51
C TYR A 261 -42.06 -10.30 -12.64
N PHE A 262 -41.76 -9.87 -11.41
CA PHE A 262 -40.96 -10.64 -10.45
C PHE A 262 -41.63 -11.97 -10.06
N THR A 263 -42.90 -11.93 -9.64
CA THR A 263 -43.62 -13.13 -9.16
C THR A 263 -43.70 -14.20 -10.24
N ARG A 264 -43.87 -13.81 -11.51
CA ARG A 264 -43.90 -14.74 -12.65
C ARG A 264 -42.57 -15.47 -12.85
N ASN A 265 -41.45 -14.80 -12.61
CA ASN A 265 -40.12 -15.36 -12.87
C ASN A 265 -39.53 -16.09 -11.66
N TYR A 266 -39.88 -15.69 -10.42
CA TYR A 266 -39.18 -16.14 -9.22
C TYR A 266 -40.07 -16.82 -8.17
N GLN A 267 -41.40 -16.71 -8.22
CA GLN A 267 -42.33 -17.31 -7.23
C GLN A 267 -42.01 -16.99 -5.75
N LEU A 268 -41.32 -15.87 -5.50
CA LEU A 268 -40.96 -15.38 -4.17
C LEU A 268 -41.75 -14.12 -3.83
N THR A 269 -41.72 -13.72 -2.56
CA THR A 269 -42.25 -12.42 -2.15
C THR A 269 -41.42 -11.31 -2.81
N PRO A 270 -42.04 -10.41 -3.58
CA PRO A 270 -41.33 -9.31 -4.24
C PRO A 270 -40.70 -8.38 -3.20
N GLN A 271 -39.40 -8.16 -3.33
CA GLN A 271 -38.67 -7.13 -2.59
C GLN A 271 -37.90 -6.29 -3.61
N PRO A 272 -38.23 -4.99 -3.75
CA PRO A 272 -37.53 -4.13 -4.70
C PRO A 272 -36.12 -3.85 -4.18
N MET A 273 -35.10 -4.39 -4.85
CA MET A 273 -33.71 -4.23 -4.43
C MET A 273 -32.99 -3.16 -5.26
N VAL A 274 -31.98 -2.51 -4.72
CA VAL A 274 -31.04 -1.67 -5.48
C VAL A 274 -29.62 -1.88 -4.97
N TRP A 275 -28.64 -1.73 -5.85
CA TRP A 275 -27.25 -1.64 -5.40
C TRP A 275 -26.95 -0.23 -4.94
N MET A 276 -26.26 -0.12 -3.83
CA MET A 276 -25.70 1.12 -3.30
C MET A 276 -24.19 0.97 -3.24
N LEU A 277 -23.46 1.89 -3.86
CA LEU A 277 -22.01 2.01 -3.73
C LEU A 277 -21.68 3.27 -2.93
N ILE A 278 -20.92 3.12 -1.84
CA ILE A 278 -20.39 4.22 -1.06
C ILE A 278 -18.88 4.26 -1.29
N TYR A 279 -18.36 5.39 -1.77
CA TYR A 279 -16.98 5.49 -2.25
C TYR A 279 -16.36 6.86 -1.98
N ASP A 280 -15.03 6.92 -2.08
CA ASP A 280 -14.29 8.17 -1.91
C ASP A 280 -14.59 9.14 -3.09
N PRO A 281 -15.07 10.37 -2.81
CA PRO A 281 -15.54 11.31 -3.84
C PRO A 281 -14.43 11.82 -4.77
N ARG A 282 -13.16 11.52 -4.48
CA ARG A 282 -12.02 11.85 -5.36
C ARG A 282 -12.02 11.01 -6.64
N PHE A 283 -12.61 9.82 -6.62
CA PHE A 283 -12.66 8.91 -7.77
C PHE A 283 -13.93 9.09 -8.59
N SER A 284 -13.87 8.72 -9.87
CA SER A 284 -15.08 8.54 -10.66
C SER A 284 -15.82 7.28 -10.21
N LEU A 285 -17.13 7.21 -10.41
CA LEU A 285 -17.91 5.98 -10.13
C LEU A 285 -17.30 4.75 -10.81
N TYR A 286 -16.86 4.90 -12.07
CA TYR A 286 -16.23 3.81 -12.82
C TYR A 286 -14.94 3.33 -12.15
N ASP A 287 -14.04 4.25 -11.78
CA ASP A 287 -12.77 3.90 -11.15
C ASP A 287 -12.98 3.30 -9.77
N ALA A 288 -13.92 3.85 -9.00
CA ALA A 288 -14.27 3.36 -7.68
C ALA A 288 -14.79 1.92 -7.73
N TYR A 289 -15.70 1.63 -8.65
CA TYR A 289 -16.22 0.28 -8.85
C TYR A 289 -15.13 -0.67 -9.35
N LYS A 290 -14.42 -0.30 -10.44
CA LYS A 290 -13.44 -1.16 -11.11
C LYS A 290 -12.27 -1.56 -10.20
N ASN A 291 -11.80 -0.62 -9.38
CA ASN A 291 -10.65 -0.83 -8.51
C ASN A 291 -11.04 -1.20 -7.07
N ASN A 292 -12.34 -1.34 -6.79
CA ASN A 292 -12.89 -1.62 -5.47
C ASN A 292 -12.48 -0.56 -4.42
N TYR A 293 -12.59 0.72 -4.76
CA TYR A 293 -12.34 1.87 -3.87
C TYR A 293 -13.62 2.34 -3.18
N GLY A 294 -14.34 1.39 -2.58
CA GLY A 294 -15.62 1.64 -1.93
C GLY A 294 -16.34 0.34 -1.61
N VAL A 295 -17.48 0.45 -0.94
CA VAL A 295 -18.30 -0.67 -0.52
C VAL A 295 -19.59 -0.72 -1.34
N THR A 296 -19.84 -1.86 -1.99
CA THR A 296 -21.06 -2.12 -2.77
C THR A 296 -22.00 -3.03 -1.99
N ILE A 297 -23.25 -2.62 -1.81
CA ILE A 297 -24.20 -3.30 -0.94
C ILE A 297 -25.57 -3.35 -1.62
N LEU A 298 -26.26 -4.49 -1.52
CA LEU A 298 -27.63 -4.64 -2.03
C LEU A 298 -28.60 -4.28 -0.91
N VAL A 299 -29.49 -3.32 -1.15
CA VAL A 299 -30.45 -2.83 -0.14
C VAL A 299 -31.87 -2.89 -0.66
N ASN A 300 -32.82 -3.04 0.26
CA ASN A 300 -34.25 -2.98 -0.06
C ASN A 300 -34.66 -1.51 -0.27
N ALA A 301 -35.09 -1.18 -1.47
CA ALA A 301 -35.57 0.16 -1.80
C ALA A 301 -36.87 0.51 -1.05
N ASN A 302 -37.70 -0.48 -0.69
CA ASN A 302 -38.90 -0.23 0.11
C ASN A 302 -38.60 -0.15 1.61
N SER A 303 -37.61 0.66 1.99
CA SER A 303 -37.22 0.86 3.38
C SER A 303 -36.62 2.25 3.62
N VAL A 304 -36.57 2.64 4.88
CA VAL A 304 -35.67 3.71 5.34
C VAL A 304 -34.37 3.06 5.78
N LEU A 305 -33.24 3.58 5.29
CA LEU A 305 -31.90 3.08 5.58
C LEU A 305 -31.16 4.07 6.49
N ASP A 306 -30.58 3.58 7.58
CA ASP A 306 -29.62 4.32 8.40
C ASP A 306 -28.26 3.62 8.30
N VAL A 307 -27.28 4.37 7.79
CA VAL A 307 -25.96 3.92 7.37
C VAL A 307 -24.93 4.63 8.24
N SER A 308 -24.26 3.85 9.08
CA SER A 308 -23.18 4.32 9.94
C SER A 308 -21.83 3.94 9.33
N LEU A 309 -20.97 4.91 9.12
CA LEU A 309 -19.68 4.74 8.44
C LEU A 309 -18.51 4.87 9.41
N ASN A 310 -17.67 3.84 9.47
CA ASN A 310 -16.34 3.92 10.08
C ASN A 310 -15.31 4.30 9.01
N LEU A 311 -14.31 5.09 9.41
CA LEU A 311 -13.30 5.62 8.51
C LEU A 311 -12.09 4.68 8.44
N ASN A 312 -11.85 4.08 7.27
CA ASN A 312 -10.59 3.40 6.95
C ASN A 312 -9.87 4.19 5.85
N TYR A 313 -8.55 4.30 5.96
CA TYR A 313 -7.73 4.96 4.95
C TYR A 313 -6.64 4.02 4.49
N LEU A 314 -6.72 3.64 3.22
CA LEU A 314 -5.92 2.60 2.62
C LEU A 314 -4.76 3.21 1.83
N GLU A 315 -3.53 2.82 2.16
CA GLU A 315 -2.31 3.22 1.46
C GLU A 315 -1.52 2.00 1.00
N GLY A 316 -1.51 1.71 -0.30
CA GLY A 316 -0.88 0.51 -0.86
C GLY A 316 0.23 0.79 -1.85
N VAL A 317 1.20 -0.12 -1.92
CA VAL A 317 2.23 -0.11 -2.96
C VAL A 317 1.57 -0.21 -4.33
N GLY A 318 1.67 0.84 -5.14
CA GLY A 318 1.10 0.90 -6.48
C GLY A 318 -0.41 1.16 -6.54
N LYS A 319 -1.07 1.45 -5.42
CA LYS A 319 -2.47 1.90 -5.38
C LYS A 319 -2.55 3.36 -4.93
N ILE A 320 -3.55 4.09 -5.42
CA ILE A 320 -3.81 5.45 -4.96
C ILE A 320 -4.44 5.38 -3.57
N ALA A 321 -3.95 6.21 -2.64
CA ALA A 321 -4.46 6.26 -1.29
C ALA A 321 -5.91 6.76 -1.26
N HIS A 322 -6.80 6.03 -0.59
CA HIS A 322 -8.24 6.29 -0.62
C HIS A 322 -8.92 5.99 0.71
N TYR A 323 -10.05 6.65 0.94
CA TYR A 323 -10.96 6.25 2.01
C TYR A 323 -11.76 5.02 1.58
N GLU A 324 -11.77 4.03 2.46
CA GLU A 324 -12.72 2.93 2.43
C GLU A 324 -13.64 3.10 3.64
N TYR A 325 -14.94 2.92 3.42
CA TYR A 325 -15.93 3.09 4.47
C TYR A 325 -16.43 1.72 4.89
N ASP A 326 -16.17 1.36 6.14
CA ASP A 326 -16.81 0.19 6.74
C ASP A 326 -18.22 0.59 7.18
N ALA A 327 -19.21 0.15 6.40
CA ALA A 327 -20.58 0.59 6.49
C ALA A 327 -21.45 -0.42 7.25
N THR A 328 -22.01 0.02 8.37
CA THR A 328 -23.06 -0.70 9.10
C THR A 328 -24.43 -0.16 8.69
N ILE A 329 -25.29 -1.03 8.16
CA ILE A 329 -26.63 -0.65 7.69
C ILE A 329 -27.69 -1.21 8.63
N SER A 330 -28.61 -0.35 9.03
CA SER A 330 -29.88 -0.73 9.60
C SER A 330 -31.01 -0.26 8.68
N SER A 331 -32.05 -1.09 8.55
CA SER A 331 -33.16 -0.81 7.63
C SER A 331 -34.49 -1.02 8.32
N ILE A 332 -35.42 -0.10 8.11
CA ILE A 332 -36.81 -0.22 8.53
C ILE A 332 -37.65 -0.39 7.25
N PRO A 333 -38.06 -1.62 6.90
CA PRO A 333 -38.85 -1.85 5.70
C PRO A 333 -40.26 -1.28 5.86
N ASN A 334 -40.82 -0.78 4.77
CA ASN A 334 -42.23 -0.44 4.70
C ASN A 334 -43.05 -1.73 4.47
N GLU A 335 -44.20 -1.82 5.14
CA GLU A 335 -45.10 -2.98 5.03
C GLU A 335 -45.86 -2.99 3.70
N ASP A 336 -46.11 -1.81 3.13
CA ASP A 336 -46.89 -1.63 1.90
C ASP A 336 -46.01 -1.15 0.73
N LEU A 337 -46.37 -1.60 -0.48
CA LEU A 337 -45.76 -1.17 -1.73
C LEU A 337 -46.80 -0.44 -2.59
N ILE A 338 -46.80 0.89 -2.52
CA ILE A 338 -47.80 1.76 -3.18
C ILE A 338 -47.44 2.03 -4.65
N CYS A 339 -46.15 2.10 -5.00
CA CYS A 339 -45.65 2.36 -6.35
C CYS A 339 -45.53 1.10 -7.24
N ASP A 340 -46.41 0.12 -7.03
CA ASP A 340 -46.46 -1.08 -7.85
C ASP A 340 -47.17 -0.80 -9.18
N VAL A 341 -46.38 -0.61 -10.24
CA VAL A 341 -46.90 -0.26 -11.57
C VAL A 341 -47.74 -1.38 -12.17
N SER A 342 -47.59 -2.62 -11.68
CA SER A 342 -48.39 -3.74 -12.18
C SER A 342 -49.83 -3.76 -11.65
N LYS A 343 -50.10 -2.99 -10.59
CA LYS A 343 -51.44 -2.77 -10.02
C LYS A 343 -52.10 -1.50 -10.57
N GLY A 344 -51.52 -0.87 -11.59
CA GLY A 344 -52.05 0.37 -12.19
C GLY A 344 -51.75 1.64 -11.41
N SER A 345 -50.84 1.59 -10.43
CA SER A 345 -50.40 2.78 -9.70
C SER A 345 -49.55 3.70 -10.59
N SER A 346 -49.85 5.00 -10.56
CA SER A 346 -49.01 6.06 -11.12
C SER A 346 -48.07 6.68 -10.08
N ASP A 347 -48.18 6.27 -8.81
CA ASP A 347 -47.41 6.85 -7.71
C ASP A 347 -45.94 6.46 -7.80
N HIS A 348 -45.08 7.30 -7.25
CA HIS A 348 -43.65 7.09 -7.15
C HIS A 348 -43.28 6.81 -5.70
N CYS A 349 -42.47 5.78 -5.45
CA CYS A 349 -41.87 5.58 -4.14
C CYS A 349 -40.56 6.35 -4.07
N TYR A 350 -40.14 6.62 -2.84
CA TYR A 350 -38.78 7.05 -2.55
C TYR A 350 -38.20 6.20 -1.44
N THR A 351 -36.88 6.08 -1.45
CA THR A 351 -36.10 5.51 -0.35
C THR A 351 -35.36 6.64 0.33
N THR A 352 -35.46 6.73 1.66
CA THR A 352 -34.65 7.66 2.44
C THR A 352 -33.41 6.93 2.96
N ILE A 353 -32.23 7.48 2.72
CA ILE A 353 -30.96 7.01 3.24
C ILE A 353 -30.39 8.09 4.16
N LEU A 354 -30.10 7.74 5.39
CA LEU A 354 -29.46 8.59 6.38
C LEU A 354 -28.03 8.10 6.56
N ILE A 355 -27.04 8.90 6.20
CA ILE A 355 -25.62 8.54 6.29
C ILE A 355 -24.97 9.36 7.39
N ARG A 356 -24.29 8.68 8.32
CA ARG A 356 -23.57 9.28 9.43
C ARG A 356 -22.16 8.73 9.53
N ILE A 357 -21.26 9.54 10.07
CA ILE A 357 -19.90 9.13 10.38
C ILE A 357 -19.87 8.73 11.84
N ALA A 358 -19.65 7.44 12.09
CA ALA A 358 -19.79 6.83 13.41
C ALA A 358 -18.74 7.34 14.39
N SER A 359 -17.51 7.50 13.88
CA SER A 359 -16.36 8.00 14.62
C SER A 359 -15.42 8.75 13.68
N PHE A 360 -14.73 9.74 14.24
CA PHE A 360 -13.65 10.48 13.60
C PHE A 360 -12.28 9.86 13.87
N ASP A 361 -12.24 8.78 14.64
CA ASP A 361 -11.09 7.90 14.72
C ASP A 361 -11.02 7.09 13.42
N ARG A 362 -9.93 7.30 12.69
CA ARG A 362 -9.66 6.68 11.41
C ARG A 362 -8.60 5.61 11.57
N THR A 363 -8.85 4.46 10.95
CA THR A 363 -7.86 3.39 10.85
C THR A 363 -7.09 3.56 9.55
N ILE A 364 -5.79 3.79 9.63
CA ILE A 364 -4.89 3.85 8.48
C ILE A 364 -4.28 2.47 8.27
N ILE A 365 -4.50 1.88 7.10
CA ILE A 365 -3.95 0.59 6.71
C ILE A 365 -2.90 0.85 5.63
N VAL A 366 -1.62 0.66 5.98
CA VAL A 366 -0.50 0.85 5.09
C VAL A 366 0.10 -0.50 4.72
N TRP A 367 0.10 -0.85 3.44
CA TRP A 367 0.84 -2.00 2.94
C TRP A 367 2.25 -1.56 2.56
N THR A 368 3.25 -2.02 3.32
CA THR A 368 4.67 -1.69 3.10
C THR A 368 5.51 -2.95 3.04
N SER A 369 6.73 -2.87 2.49
CA SER A 369 7.68 -3.98 2.61
C SER A 369 8.07 -4.18 4.08
N ALA A 370 8.19 -5.44 4.52
CA ALA A 370 8.53 -5.82 5.90
C ALA A 370 9.86 -5.25 6.38
N SER A 371 10.75 -4.92 5.45
CA SER A 371 12.06 -4.33 5.73
C SER A 371 12.42 -3.31 4.65
N LYS A 372 13.08 -2.24 5.07
CA LYS A 372 13.65 -1.22 4.19
C LYS A 372 15.14 -1.50 3.96
N TRP A 373 15.70 -0.91 2.89
CA TRP A 373 17.14 -0.99 2.61
C TRP A 373 18.01 -0.49 3.77
N THR A 374 17.53 0.51 4.50
CA THR A 374 18.18 1.02 5.72
C THR A 374 18.39 -0.08 6.76
N ASP A 375 17.43 -0.98 6.93
CA ASP A 375 17.49 -2.05 7.92
C ASP A 375 18.49 -3.12 7.47
N VAL A 376 18.50 -3.45 6.17
CA VAL A 376 19.47 -4.39 5.59
C VAL A 376 20.90 -3.88 5.73
N ILE A 377 21.14 -2.59 5.47
CA ILE A 377 22.47 -1.98 5.63
C ILE A 377 22.90 -1.97 7.10
N ALA A 378 21.99 -1.64 8.03
CA ALA A 378 22.27 -1.68 9.46
C ALA A 378 22.62 -3.10 9.94
N GLU A 379 21.86 -4.11 9.50
CA GLU A 379 22.16 -5.51 9.78
C GLU A 379 23.52 -5.92 9.18
N ALA A 380 23.79 -5.59 7.92
CA ALA A 380 25.06 -5.90 7.25
C ALA A 380 26.26 -5.30 8.00
N GLY A 381 26.15 -4.06 8.48
CA GLY A 381 27.17 -3.42 9.31
C GLY A 381 27.43 -4.16 10.63
N ALA A 382 26.36 -4.56 11.33
CA ALA A 382 26.47 -5.32 12.57
C ALA A 382 27.14 -6.69 12.37
N TYR A 383 26.74 -7.43 11.33
CA TYR A 383 27.35 -8.72 11.00
C TYR A 383 28.80 -8.58 10.53
N PHE A 384 29.14 -7.53 9.78
CA PHE A 384 30.52 -7.28 9.39
C PHE A 384 31.44 -7.06 10.60
N ALA A 385 31.00 -6.25 11.57
CA ALA A 385 31.74 -6.03 12.82
C ALA A 385 31.93 -7.34 13.60
N PHE A 386 30.89 -8.18 13.67
CA PHE A 386 31.00 -9.52 14.26
C PHE A 386 32.01 -10.41 13.54
N VAL A 387 32.00 -10.42 12.20
CA VAL A 387 32.96 -11.19 11.40
C VAL A 387 34.39 -10.72 11.62
N GLN A 388 34.63 -9.41 11.67
CA GLN A 388 35.95 -8.86 11.97
C GLN A 388 36.43 -9.34 13.35
N PHE A 389 35.60 -9.21 14.38
CA PHE A 389 35.94 -9.66 15.72
C PHE A 389 36.25 -11.16 15.78
N LEU A 390 35.42 -11.99 15.15
CA LEU A 390 35.65 -13.44 15.08
C LEU A 390 36.95 -13.79 14.33
N SER A 391 37.22 -13.09 13.24
CA SER A 391 38.43 -13.29 12.43
C SER A 391 39.68 -12.95 13.22
N TRP A 392 39.64 -11.92 14.07
CA TRP A 392 40.72 -11.57 14.97
C TRP A 392 41.00 -12.70 15.97
N ILE A 393 39.95 -13.21 16.64
CA ILE A 393 40.08 -14.33 17.59
C ILE A 393 40.66 -15.58 16.92
N LEU A 394 40.09 -16.00 15.79
CA LEU A 394 40.53 -17.20 15.08
C LEU A 394 41.95 -17.04 14.54
N SER A 395 42.29 -15.84 14.05
CA SER A 395 43.64 -15.53 13.58
C SER A 395 44.66 -15.38 14.71
N GLY A 396 44.26 -15.16 15.96
CA GLY A 396 45.17 -15.14 17.11
C GLY A 396 45.37 -16.55 17.70
N GLN A 397 44.31 -17.34 17.77
CA GLN A 397 44.36 -18.70 18.36
C GLN A 397 45.04 -19.73 17.45
N PHE A 398 45.04 -19.55 16.13
CA PHE A 398 45.68 -20.51 15.21
C PHE A 398 47.22 -20.46 15.26
N TRP A 399 47.80 -19.44 15.90
CA TRP A 399 49.26 -19.21 15.96
C TRP A 399 49.82 -19.17 17.39
N ALA A 400 48.96 -19.32 18.40
CA ALA A 400 49.34 -19.64 19.78
C ALA A 400 49.56 -21.16 19.91
#